data_AF-A0A383AD38-F1
#
_entry.id   AF-A0A383AD38-F1
#
_cell.length_a   1.000
_cell.length_b   1.000
_cell.length_c   1.000
_cell.angle_alpha   90.00
_cell.angle_beta   90.00
_cell.angle_gamma   90.00
#
_symmetry.space_group_name_H-M   'P 1'
#
loop_
_entity.id
_entity.type
_entity.pdbx_description
1 polymer ?
#
loop_
_entity_poly.entity_id
_entity_poly.type
_entity_poly.pdbx_seq_one_letter_code
_entity_poly.pdbx_strand_id
1 'polypeptide(L)'
;MCPLVLLDSDKSTNTVSREKQHLRFLEEAAELEVETVVVITGGLPPDSRDIAGQRQKVVEELGQLIPIAKKTGLKLALEPLHPMVCGLRSVISNLAEANEILDLLDRDDVMGIAVDSYALW
;
A
#
# COMPACT_ATOMS: atom_id res chain seq x y z
N MET A 1 14.14 -3.01 4.63
CA MET A 1 13.50 -1.69 4.41
C MET A 1 12.13 -1.76 5.07
N CYS A 2 11.72 -0.79 5.88
CA CYS A 2 10.38 -0.82 6.49
C CYS A 2 9.36 -0.44 5.41
N PRO A 3 8.34 -1.27 5.12
CA PRO A 3 7.33 -0.92 4.11
C PRO A 3 6.42 0.20 4.62
N LEU A 4 5.84 0.96 3.70
CA LEU A 4 4.72 1.85 4.01
C LEU A 4 3.46 1.00 4.19
N VAL A 5 2.84 1.05 5.36
CA VAL A 5 1.56 0.38 5.62
C VAL A 5 0.42 1.37 5.45
N LEU A 6 -0.51 1.09 4.52
CA LEU A 6 -1.64 1.98 4.25
C LEU A 6 -2.64 1.98 5.40
N LEU A 7 -3.31 0.85 5.66
CA LEU A 7 -4.43 0.76 6.59
C LEU A 7 -4.07 -0.13 7.79
N ASP A 8 -3.21 0.39 8.68
CA ASP A 8 -2.81 -0.29 9.91
C ASP A 8 -3.99 -0.38 10.90
N SER A 9 -4.53 -1.59 11.11
CA SER A 9 -5.67 -1.84 11.99
C SER A 9 -5.35 -1.65 13.47
N ASP A 10 -4.07 -1.78 13.86
CA ASP A 10 -3.65 -1.79 15.26
C ASP A 10 -3.35 -0.38 15.78
N LYS A 11 -3.15 0.58 14.89
CA LYS A 11 -3.00 2.00 15.23
C LYS A 11 -4.32 2.71 15.04
N SER A 12 -5.01 3.03 16.15
CA SER A 12 -6.21 3.87 16.17
C SER A 12 -5.91 5.33 15.80
N THR A 13 -5.44 5.54 14.58
CA THR A 13 -5.05 6.84 14.04
C THR A 13 -6.16 7.33 13.13
N ASN A 14 -6.66 8.54 13.36
CA ASN A 14 -7.66 9.13 12.46
C ASN A 14 -7.05 9.41 11.07
N THR A 15 -7.89 9.54 10.04
CA THR A 15 -7.47 9.72 8.64
C THR A 15 -6.45 10.84 8.47
N VAL A 16 -6.71 12.01 9.07
CA VAL A 16 -5.82 13.19 8.98
C VAL A 16 -4.42 12.89 9.52
N SER A 17 -4.33 12.20 10.66
CA SER A 17 -3.04 11.83 11.22
C SER A 17 -2.34 10.75 10.40
N ARG A 18 -3.07 9.84 9.75
CA ARG A 18 -2.50 8.83 8.86
C ARG A 18 -1.89 9.47 7.61
N GLU A 19 -2.66 10.32 6.92
CA GLU A 19 -2.20 11.04 5.73
C GLU A 19 -0.90 11.81 6.02
N LYS A 20 -0.84 12.51 7.16
CA LYS A 20 0.37 13.24 7.58
C LYS A 20 1.56 12.31 7.83
N GLN A 21 1.33 11.11 8.37
CA GLN A 21 2.40 10.12 8.58
C GLN A 21 2.90 9.56 7.25
N HIS A 22 2.00 9.25 6.31
CA HIS A 22 2.37 8.76 4.99
C HIS A 22 3.14 9.81 4.19
N LEU A 23 2.69 11.07 4.21
CA LEU A 23 3.40 12.18 3.58
C LEU A 23 4.83 12.29 4.12
N ARG A 24 4.96 12.31 5.45
CA ARG A 24 6.26 12.38 6.11
C ARG A 24 7.15 11.20 5.73
N PHE A 25 6.59 9.99 5.66
CA PHE A 25 7.34 8.80 5.25
C PHE A 25 7.88 8.94 3.81
N LEU A 26 7.06 9.43 2.87
CA LEU A 26 7.48 9.63 1.48
C LEU A 26 8.50 10.78 1.34
N GLU A 27 8.37 11.85 2.12
CA GLU A 27 9.37 12.92 2.17
C GLU A 27 10.72 12.41 2.69
N GLU A 28 10.73 11.65 3.79
CA GLU A 28 11.94 11.04 4.34
C GLU A 28 12.57 10.03 3.36
N ALA A 29 11.75 9.23 2.66
CA ALA A 29 12.25 8.31 1.62
C ALA A 29 12.90 9.07 0.45
N ALA A 30 12.33 10.20 0.05
CA ALA A 30 12.90 11.04 -1.01
C ALA A 30 14.20 11.72 -0.59
N GLU A 31 14.30 12.19 0.67
CA GLU A 31 15.54 12.73 1.24
C GLU A 31 16.67 11.69 1.25
N LEU A 32 16.33 10.41 1.38
CA LEU A 32 17.27 9.29 1.32
C LEU A 32 17.52 8.77 -0.11
N GLU A 33 17.03 9.47 -1.14
CA GLU A 33 17.20 9.11 -2.55
C GLU A 33 16.70 7.70 -2.90
N VAL A 34 15.68 7.21 -2.17
CA VAL A 34 15.01 5.96 -2.50
C VAL A 34 14.34 6.10 -3.87
N GLU A 35 14.41 5.09 -4.75
CA GLU A 35 13.69 5.13 -6.02
C GLU A 35 12.24 4.65 -5.86
N THR A 36 12.02 3.61 -5.05
CA THR A 36 10.72 2.94 -4.93
C THR A 36 10.42 2.58 -3.48
N VAL A 37 9.22 2.93 -3.02
CA VAL A 37 8.70 2.55 -1.71
C VAL A 37 7.79 1.33 -1.87
N VAL A 38 8.09 0.27 -1.13
CA VAL A 38 7.20 -0.89 -1.03
C VAL A 38 6.03 -0.56 -0.12
N VAL A 39 4.83 -0.88 -0.60
CA VAL A 39 3.56 -0.59 0.06
C VAL A 39 2.85 -1.90 0.40
N ILE A 40 2.52 -2.06 1.68
CA ILE A 40 1.66 -3.13 2.18
C ILE A 40 0.31 -2.51 2.54
N THR A 41 -0.79 -3.15 2.15
CA THR A 41 -2.11 -2.54 2.25
C THR A 41 -2.61 -2.36 3.68
N GLY A 42 -2.14 -3.17 4.63
CA GLY A 42 -2.86 -3.40 5.88
C GLY A 42 -4.02 -4.38 5.69
N GLY A 43 -4.48 -4.98 6.78
CA GLY A 43 -5.54 -6.00 6.75
C GLY A 43 -6.93 -5.45 7.00
N LEU A 44 -7.83 -6.36 7.39
CA LEU A 44 -9.18 -6.02 7.81
C LEU A 44 -9.17 -5.44 9.25
N PRO A 45 -10.03 -4.45 9.53
CA PRO A 45 -10.37 -4.10 10.91
C PRO A 45 -10.90 -5.33 11.68
N PRO A 46 -10.67 -5.45 13.00
CA PRO A 46 -11.02 -6.65 13.79
C PRO A 46 -12.46 -7.15 13.64
N ASP A 47 -13.42 -6.23 13.47
CA ASP A 47 -14.85 -6.53 13.38
C ASP A 47 -15.40 -6.53 11.94
N SER A 48 -14.52 -6.43 10.94
CA SER A 48 -14.91 -6.42 9.52
C SER A 48 -14.64 -7.76 8.85
N ARG A 49 -15.53 -8.11 7.91
CA ARG A 49 -15.34 -9.21 6.95
C ARG A 49 -15.41 -8.71 5.50
N ASP A 50 -15.49 -7.40 5.31
CA ASP A 50 -15.69 -6.78 4.00
C ASP A 50 -14.33 -6.54 3.32
N ILE A 51 -13.79 -7.59 2.71
CA ILE A 51 -12.52 -7.52 1.95
C ILE A 51 -12.67 -6.59 0.75
N ALA A 52 -13.80 -6.63 0.04
CA ALA A 52 -14.02 -5.81 -1.14
C ALA A 52 -14.03 -4.32 -0.79
N GLY A 53 -14.78 -3.92 0.24
CA GLY A 53 -14.79 -2.55 0.73
C GLY A 53 -13.43 -2.10 1.28
N GLN A 54 -12.68 -3.01 1.91
CA GLN A 54 -11.32 -2.68 2.36
C GLN A 54 -10.34 -2.49 1.19
N ARG A 55 -10.44 -3.27 0.12
CA ARG A 55 -9.66 -3.06 -1.12
C ARG A 55 -10.02 -1.76 -1.81
N GLN A 56 -11.29 -1.38 -1.80
CA GLN A 56 -11.70 -0.07 -2.33
C GLN A 56 -11.03 1.09 -1.57
N LYS A 57 -10.94 1.01 -0.24
CA LYS A 57 -10.19 1.99 0.57
C LYS A 57 -8.71 2.01 0.24
N VAL A 58 -8.10 0.86 -0.07
CA VAL A 58 -6.70 0.80 -0.53
C VAL A 58 -6.52 1.60 -1.81
N VAL A 59 -7.42 1.45 -2.78
CA VAL A 59 -7.41 2.22 -4.04
C VAL A 59 -7.53 3.72 -3.73
N GLU A 60 -8.45 4.12 -2.85
CA GLU A 60 -8.65 5.51 -2.45
C GLU A 60 -7.39 6.13 -1.80
N GLU A 61 -6.76 5.44 -0.85
CA GLU A 61 -5.55 5.92 -0.16
C GLU A 61 -4.36 6.00 -1.13
N LEU A 62 -4.17 5.00 -2.00
CA LEU A 62 -3.14 5.04 -3.04
C LEU A 62 -3.35 6.23 -4.00
N GLY A 63 -4.61 6.49 -4.38
CA GLY A 63 -4.97 7.63 -5.21
C GLY A 63 -4.53 8.97 -4.62
N GLN A 64 -4.54 9.11 -3.30
CA GLN A 64 -4.06 10.30 -2.58
C GLN A 64 -2.53 10.38 -2.50
N LEU A 65 -1.83 9.25 -2.40
CA LEU A 65 -0.37 9.20 -2.30
C LEU A 65 0.33 9.36 -3.65
N ILE A 66 -0.30 8.93 -4.73
CA ILE A 66 0.25 8.97 -6.08
C ILE A 66 0.74 10.38 -6.51
N PRO A 67 -0.02 11.48 -6.32
CA PRO A 67 0.47 12.82 -6.63
C PRO A 67 1.72 13.22 -5.82
N ILE A 68 1.81 12.78 -4.56
CA ILE A 68 2.94 13.05 -3.67
C ILE A 68 4.17 12.29 -4.18
N ALA A 69 4.04 10.99 -4.46
CA ALA A 69 5.11 10.16 -5.01
C ALA A 69 5.67 10.77 -6.32
N LYS A 70 4.80 11.22 -7.23
CA LYS A 70 5.24 11.92 -8.45
C LYS A 70 6.02 13.21 -8.15
N LYS A 71 5.56 14.01 -7.20
CA LYS A 71 6.21 15.27 -6.82
C LYS A 71 7.60 15.04 -6.23
N THR A 72 7.79 13.95 -5.50
CA THR A 72 9.06 13.59 -4.87
C THR A 72 9.97 12.72 -5.76
N GLY A 73 9.51 12.34 -6.96
CA GLY A 73 10.25 11.46 -7.86
C GLY A 73 10.27 9.98 -7.44
N LEU A 74 9.45 9.61 -6.45
CA LEU A 74 9.31 8.24 -5.97
C LEU A 74 8.33 7.44 -6.84
N LYS A 75 8.56 6.13 -6.90
CA LYS A 75 7.56 5.14 -7.31
C LYS A 75 7.01 4.41 -6.07
N LEU A 76 5.82 3.85 -6.20
CA LEU A 76 5.19 3.00 -5.18
C LEU A 76 5.00 1.60 -5.75
N ALA A 77 5.32 0.57 -4.97
CA ALA A 77 5.17 -0.81 -5.38
C ALA A 77 4.31 -1.60 -4.38
N LEU A 78 3.15 -2.09 -4.81
CA LEU A 78 2.31 -2.94 -3.97
C LEU A 78 2.93 -4.33 -3.80
N GLU A 79 2.94 -4.82 -2.56
CA GLU A 79 3.41 -6.17 -2.24
C GLU A 79 2.23 -7.06 -1.84
N PRO A 80 1.84 -8.05 -2.67
CA PRO A 80 0.99 -9.15 -2.23
C PRO A 80 1.73 -9.98 -1.19
N LEU A 81 1.06 -10.32 -0.09
CA LEU A 81 1.66 -11.15 0.95
C LEU A 81 1.21 -12.61 0.86
N HIS A 82 2.01 -13.53 1.39
CA HIS A 82 1.60 -14.93 1.46
C HIS A 82 0.28 -15.06 2.26
N PRO A 83 -0.71 -15.88 1.83
CA PRO A 83 -2.02 -16.00 2.49
C PRO A 83 -1.96 -16.25 4.01
N MET A 84 -1.01 -17.08 4.46
CA MET A 84 -0.77 -17.34 5.89
C MET A 84 -0.43 -16.10 6.72
N VAL A 85 0.15 -15.06 6.12
CA VAL A 85 0.54 -13.82 6.82
C VAL A 85 -0.35 -12.63 6.46
N CYS A 86 -1.30 -12.77 5.53
CA CYS A 86 -2.21 -11.69 5.13
C CYS A 86 -3.05 -11.19 6.29
N GLY A 87 -3.78 -12.04 7.01
CA GLY A 87 -4.58 -11.72 8.22
C GLY A 87 -4.88 -10.22 8.45
N LEU A 88 -4.25 -9.62 9.46
CA LEU A 88 -4.37 -8.19 9.81
C LEU A 88 -3.37 -7.29 9.06
N ARG A 89 -2.55 -7.85 8.17
CA ARG A 89 -1.41 -7.19 7.52
C ARG A 89 -1.63 -6.83 6.06
N SER A 90 -2.46 -7.55 5.33
CA SER A 90 -2.74 -7.30 3.92
C SER A 90 -4.11 -7.82 3.52
N VAL A 91 -4.76 -7.11 2.60
CA VAL A 91 -5.99 -7.57 1.92
C VAL A 91 -5.73 -8.11 0.51
N ILE A 92 -4.47 -8.15 0.08
CA ILE A 92 -4.04 -8.76 -1.18
C ILE A 92 -3.00 -9.86 -0.93
N SER A 93 -3.14 -10.97 -1.64
CA SER A 93 -2.37 -12.20 -1.44
C SER A 93 -1.79 -12.81 -2.71
N ASN A 94 -2.16 -12.28 -3.87
CA ASN A 94 -1.71 -12.77 -5.16
C ASN A 94 -1.57 -11.63 -6.17
N LEU A 95 -0.94 -11.94 -7.31
CA LEU A 95 -0.70 -10.97 -8.38
C LEU A 95 -1.98 -10.47 -9.07
N ALA A 96 -3.02 -11.31 -9.18
CA ALA A 96 -4.26 -10.89 -9.84
C ALA A 96 -4.94 -9.77 -9.05
N GLU A 97 -5.03 -9.91 -7.72
CA GLU A 97 -5.60 -8.89 -6.84
C GLU A 97 -4.80 -7.58 -6.85
N ALA A 98 -3.46 -7.67 -6.94
CA ALA A 98 -2.64 -6.47 -7.06
C ALA A 98 -2.82 -5.79 -8.41
N ASN A 99 -2.85 -6.55 -9.52
CA ASN A 99 -3.10 -6.00 -10.85
C ASN A 99 -4.47 -5.33 -10.94
N GLU A 100 -5.53 -5.92 -10.37
CA GLU A 100 -6.86 -5.29 -10.32
C GLU A 100 -6.81 -3.90 -9.66
N ILE A 101 -6.03 -3.74 -8.59
CA ILE A 101 -5.85 -2.43 -7.94
C ILE A 101 -5.07 -1.46 -8.84
N LEU A 102 -4.02 -1.93 -9.51
CA LEU A 102 -3.23 -1.11 -10.44
C LEU A 102 -4.08 -0.63 -11.63
N ASP A 103 -4.87 -1.53 -12.23
CA ASP A 103 -5.78 -1.24 -13.34
C ASP A 103 -6.81 -0.18 -12.96
N LEU A 104 -7.34 -0.22 -11.73
CA LEU A 104 -8.27 0.78 -11.23
C LEU A 104 -7.64 2.16 -11.03
N LEU A 105 -6.34 2.20 -10.73
CA LEU A 105 -5.61 3.45 -10.54
C LEU A 105 -5.22 4.07 -11.89
N ASP A 106 -4.88 3.26 -12.90
CA ASP A 106 -4.42 3.66 -14.24
C ASP A 106 -3.17 4.57 -14.17
N ARG A 107 -2.14 4.12 -13.43
CA ARG A 107 -0.95 4.92 -13.06
C ARG A 107 0.36 4.14 -13.12
N ASP A 108 0.55 3.38 -14.19
CA ASP A 108 1.77 2.58 -14.45
C ASP A 108 3.06 3.39 -14.49
N ASP A 109 2.96 4.72 -14.63
CA ASP A 109 4.10 5.62 -14.61
C ASP A 109 4.71 5.85 -13.22
N VAL A 110 3.97 5.49 -12.16
CA VAL A 110 4.40 5.67 -10.75
C VAL A 110 4.08 4.47 -9.86
N MET A 111 3.17 3.59 -10.27
CA MET A 111 2.78 2.38 -9.54
C MET A 111 3.39 1.12 -10.16
N GLY A 112 3.70 0.14 -9.32
CA GLY A 112 4.12 -1.20 -9.74
C GLY A 112 3.81 -2.26 -8.69
N ILE A 113 4.35 -3.47 -8.88
CA ILE A 113 4.23 -4.58 -7.93
C ILE A 113 5.63 -5.00 -7.47
N ALA A 114 5.80 -5.11 -6.15
CA ALA A 114 6.96 -5.75 -5.55
C ALA A 114 6.69 -7.25 -5.41
N VAL A 115 7.49 -8.07 -6.09
CA VAL A 115 7.33 -9.53 -6.14
C VAL A 115 8.31 -10.16 -5.16
N ASP A 116 7.81 -10.65 -4.02
CA ASP A 116 8.57 -11.56 -3.16
C ASP A 116 8.33 -13.01 -3.62
N SER A 117 9.41 -13.69 -3.99
CA SER A 117 9.39 -15.10 -4.40
C SER A 117 8.82 -16.04 -3.33
N TYR A 118 8.94 -15.70 -2.05
CA TYR A 118 8.35 -16.47 -0.96
C TYR A 118 6.84 -16.24 -0.85
N ALA A 119 6.36 -15.03 -1.18
CA ALA A 119 4.95 -14.68 -1.06
C ALA A 119 4.08 -15.30 -2.16
N LEU A 120 4.67 -15.61 -3.31
CA LEU A 120 3.98 -16.01 -4.54
C LEU A 120 4.27 -17.44 -5.00
N TRP A 121 4.96 -18.24 -4.18
CA TRP A 121 5.23 -19.66 -4.43
C TRP A 121 4.25 -20.54 -3.64
#